data_AF-A0A7X0ZFY0-F1
#
_entry.id   AF-A0A7X0ZFY0-F1
#
_cell.length_a   1.000
_cell.length_b   1.000
_cell.length_c   1.000
_cell.angle_alpha   90.00
_cell.angle_beta   90.00
_cell.angle_gamma   90.00
#
_symmetry.space_group_name_H-M   'P 1'
#
loop_
_entity.id
_entity.type
_entity.pdbx_description
1 polymer ?
#
loop_
_entity_poly.entity_id
_entity_poly.type
_entity_poly.pdbx_seq_one_letter_code
_entity_poly.pdbx_strand_id
1 'polypeptide(L)'
;MMSDTSKQLLSKPKTIERSKQIEPTSSFSRNNIFTSNTETQKSVPSKKAIEKTTTARLSFRNKDKMNALVALKGLDSVDELLDILIDEHEAVLTTDEKRELRTMVQIYEKKRSR
;
A
#
# COMPACT_ATOMS: atom_id res chain seq x y z
N MET A 1 6.32 24.38 -77.06
CA MET A 1 6.62 24.35 -75.60
C MET A 1 5.47 25.02 -74.88
N MET A 2 5.17 24.55 -73.67
CA MET A 2 4.12 24.98 -72.73
C MET A 2 2.75 24.30 -72.86
N SER A 3 2.56 23.25 -72.05
CA SER A 3 1.25 22.87 -71.49
C SER A 3 1.41 21.85 -70.36
N ASP A 4 2.12 22.21 -69.28
CA ASP A 4 2.20 21.44 -68.04
C ASP A 4 1.29 22.04 -66.95
N THR A 5 0.03 22.30 -67.28
CA THR A 5 -0.92 22.92 -66.33
C THR A 5 -2.28 22.26 -66.33
N SER A 6 -2.35 20.96 -66.66
CA SER A 6 -3.63 20.24 -66.77
C SER A 6 -3.78 19.07 -65.79
N LYS A 7 -2.86 18.91 -64.82
CA LYS A 7 -2.88 17.75 -63.89
C LYS A 7 -3.05 18.07 -62.40
N GLN A 8 -3.44 19.28 -62.03
CA GLN A 8 -3.60 19.65 -60.62
C GLN A 8 -4.95 20.27 -60.25
N LEU A 9 -6.01 19.98 -61.00
CA LEU A 9 -7.36 20.48 -60.72
C LEU A 9 -8.36 19.39 -60.31
N LEU A 10 -7.92 18.14 -60.11
CA LEU A 10 -8.78 17.03 -59.66
C LEU A 10 -8.27 16.40 -58.35
N SER A 11 -7.89 17.21 -57.36
CA SER A 11 -7.76 16.69 -55.98
C SER A 11 -9.07 16.94 -55.24
N LYS A 12 -9.77 15.87 -54.87
CA LYS A 12 -11.01 15.90 -54.08
C LYS A 12 -10.80 16.78 -52.82
N PRO A 13 -11.78 17.62 -52.42
CA PRO A 13 -11.66 18.37 -51.18
C PRO A 13 -11.53 17.39 -50.02
N LYS A 14 -10.50 17.56 -49.19
CA LYS A 14 -10.36 16.78 -47.96
C LYS A 14 -11.52 17.15 -47.03
N THR A 15 -12.32 16.17 -46.65
CA THR A 15 -13.39 16.30 -45.66
C THR A 15 -12.79 16.88 -44.38
N ILE A 16 -13.35 18.00 -43.89
CA ILE A 16 -12.95 18.57 -42.60
C ILE A 16 -13.47 17.61 -41.53
N GLU A 17 -12.58 16.81 -40.95
CA GLU A 17 -12.91 15.99 -39.79
C GLU A 17 -13.12 16.94 -38.60
N ARG A 18 -14.34 16.96 -38.06
CA ARG A 18 -14.62 17.66 -36.81
C ARG A 18 -13.77 17.02 -35.72
N SER A 19 -12.81 17.77 -35.17
CA SER A 19 -12.02 17.31 -34.02
C SER A 19 -12.97 16.89 -32.90
N LYS A 20 -12.67 15.76 -32.25
CA LYS A 20 -13.46 15.22 -31.15
C LYS A 20 -13.69 16.31 -30.11
N GLN A 21 -14.96 16.48 -29.72
CA GLN A 21 -15.37 17.41 -28.68
C GLN A 21 -14.60 17.07 -27.40
N ILE A 22 -13.78 18.01 -26.92
CA ILE A 22 -13.00 17.83 -25.69
C ILE A 22 -13.97 18.05 -24.54
N GLU A 23 -14.35 16.98 -23.85
CA GLU A 23 -15.07 17.10 -22.59
C GLU A 23 -14.12 17.59 -21.49
N PRO A 24 -14.58 18.47 -20.60
CA PRO A 24 -13.74 18.97 -19.50
C PRO A 24 -13.35 17.83 -18.57
N THR A 25 -12.07 17.78 -18.18
CA THR A 25 -11.51 16.76 -17.27
C THR A 25 -12.22 16.72 -15.90
N SER A 26 -12.91 17.78 -15.51
CA SER A 26 -13.75 17.80 -14.31
C SER A 26 -14.94 18.72 -14.52
N SER A 27 -16.15 18.15 -14.45
CA SER A 27 -17.41 18.88 -14.44
C SER A 27 -18.02 18.79 -13.05
N PHE A 28 -18.13 19.92 -12.36
CA PHE A 28 -18.70 19.96 -11.01
C PHE A 28 -20.22 19.80 -11.07
N SER A 29 -20.70 18.61 -10.73
CA SER A 29 -22.13 18.31 -10.59
C SER A 29 -22.57 18.40 -9.14
N ARG A 30 -23.55 19.26 -8.83
CA ARG A 30 -24.11 19.42 -7.46
C ARG A 30 -24.77 18.16 -6.89
N ASN A 31 -25.05 17.16 -7.73
CA ASN A 31 -25.65 15.89 -7.29
C ASN A 31 -24.63 14.97 -6.60
N ASN A 32 -23.31 15.23 -6.74
CA ASN A 32 -22.26 14.41 -6.12
C ASN A 32 -21.85 14.88 -4.72
N ILE A 33 -22.57 15.85 -4.11
CA ILE A 33 -22.25 16.38 -2.78
C ILE A 33 -22.40 15.30 -1.69
N PHE A 34 -23.21 14.25 -1.93
CA PHE A 34 -23.52 13.21 -0.94
C PHE A 34 -23.02 11.80 -1.28
N THR A 35 -22.36 11.61 -2.44
CA THR A 35 -21.67 10.36 -2.75
C THR A 35 -20.22 10.50 -2.35
N SER A 36 -19.88 10.06 -1.14
CA SER A 36 -18.48 9.81 -0.79
C SER A 36 -17.96 8.74 -1.74
N ASN A 37 -17.10 9.12 -2.69
CA ASN A 37 -16.21 8.17 -3.33
C ASN A 37 -15.46 7.46 -2.20
N THR A 38 -15.81 6.20 -1.93
CA THR A 38 -14.91 5.27 -1.26
C THR A 38 -13.80 4.95 -2.26
N GLU A 39 -13.01 5.96 -2.60
CA GLU A 39 -11.66 5.75 -3.10
C GLU A 39 -10.96 5.04 -1.97
N THR A 40 -10.85 3.72 -2.14
CA THR A 40 -9.93 2.87 -1.42
C THR A 40 -8.61 3.63 -1.34
N GLN A 41 -8.35 4.20 -0.17
CA GLN A 41 -7.03 4.69 0.18
C GLN A 41 -6.13 3.47 0.02
N LYS A 42 -5.48 3.35 -1.13
CA LYS A 42 -4.31 2.50 -1.28
C LYS A 42 -3.34 3.07 -0.27
N SER A 43 -3.31 2.45 0.90
CA SER A 43 -2.30 2.66 1.91
C SER A 43 -0.97 2.62 1.17
N VAL A 44 -0.29 3.77 1.16
CA VAL A 44 1.09 3.83 0.72
C VAL A 44 1.79 2.77 1.56
N PRO A 45 2.39 1.72 0.99
CA PRO A 45 3.07 0.73 1.80
C PRO A 45 4.20 1.49 2.48
N SER A 46 4.08 1.69 3.79
CA SER A 46 5.22 2.14 4.56
C SER A 46 6.29 1.10 4.28
N LYS A 47 7.45 1.55 3.82
CA LYS A 47 8.60 0.67 3.67
C LYS A 47 9.03 0.30 5.08
N LYS A 48 8.33 -0.65 5.70
CA LYS A 48 8.81 -1.35 6.90
C LYS A 48 10.21 -1.82 6.53
N ALA A 49 11.19 -1.47 7.35
CA ALA A 49 12.56 -1.93 7.15
C ALA A 49 12.50 -3.45 6.97
N ILE A 50 13.26 -3.99 6.02
CA ILE A 50 13.29 -5.45 5.81
C ILE A 50 13.99 -6.03 7.04
N GLU A 51 13.20 -6.50 8.00
CA GLU A 51 13.72 -7.11 9.20
C GLU A 51 14.26 -8.51 8.89
N LYS A 52 15.30 -8.90 9.62
CA LYS A 52 15.86 -10.25 9.50
C LYS A 52 14.90 -11.22 10.15
N THR A 53 14.34 -12.14 9.36
CA THR A 53 13.46 -13.17 9.87
C THR A 53 14.25 -14.26 10.60
N THR A 54 13.62 -14.86 11.60
CA THR A 54 14.13 -16.02 12.33
C THR A 54 13.00 -17.01 12.56
N THR A 55 13.34 -18.25 12.87
CA THR A 55 12.35 -19.31 13.13
C THR A 55 12.28 -19.58 14.63
N ALA A 56 11.13 -19.30 15.23
CA ALA A 56 10.83 -19.71 16.61
C ALA A 56 10.28 -21.14 16.64
N ARG A 57 10.78 -21.98 17.55
CA ARG A 57 10.23 -23.32 17.81
C ARG A 57 9.09 -23.21 18.83
N LEU A 58 7.89 -23.61 18.43
CA LEU A 58 6.67 -23.52 19.24
C LEU A 58 5.96 -24.87 19.28
N SER A 59 5.09 -25.08 20.27
CA SER A 59 4.21 -26.25 20.29
C SER A 59 3.14 -26.14 19.20
N PHE A 60 2.68 -27.28 18.66
CA PHE A 60 1.62 -27.31 17.66
C PHE A 60 0.35 -26.58 18.13
N ARG A 61 -0.04 -26.80 19.40
CA ARG A 61 -1.18 -26.10 20.03
C ARG A 61 -1.06 -24.58 19.94
N ASN A 62 0.13 -24.03 20.18
CA ASN A 62 0.34 -22.58 20.15
C ASN A 62 0.41 -22.06 18.72
N LYS A 63 1.05 -22.79 17.81
CA LYS A 63 1.07 -22.47 16.38
C LYS A 63 -0.35 -22.35 15.82
N ASP A 64 -1.21 -23.33 16.09
CA ASP A 64 -2.57 -23.34 15.55
C ASP A 64 -3.41 -22.20 16.13
N LYS A 65 -3.23 -21.89 17.41
CA LYS A 65 -3.85 -20.71 18.05
C LYS A 65 -3.38 -19.40 17.42
N MET A 66 -2.09 -19.23 17.18
CA MET A 66 -1.55 -18.02 16.56
C MET A 66 -2.11 -17.85 15.14
N ASN A 67 -2.12 -18.93 14.34
CA ASN A 67 -2.69 -18.91 12.99
C ASN A 67 -4.18 -18.58 13.01
N ALA A 68 -4.94 -19.14 13.95
CA ALA A 68 -6.36 -18.82 14.11
C ALA A 68 -6.57 -17.34 14.51
N LEU A 69 -5.71 -16.79 15.37
CA LEU A 69 -5.76 -15.39 15.76
C LEU A 69 -5.44 -14.45 14.60
N VAL A 70 -4.44 -14.79 13.78
CA VAL A 70 -4.11 -14.04 12.54
C VAL A 70 -5.33 -14.01 11.61
N ALA A 71 -5.94 -15.17 11.37
CA ALA A 71 -7.13 -15.27 10.51
C ALA A 71 -8.34 -14.51 11.08
N LEU A 72 -8.57 -14.57 12.40
CA LEU A 72 -9.68 -13.88 13.06
C LEU A 72 -9.54 -12.36 13.01
N LYS A 73 -8.32 -11.84 13.22
CA LYS A 73 -8.03 -10.41 13.22
C LYS A 73 -7.80 -9.84 11.81
N GLY A 74 -7.72 -10.69 10.79
CA GLY A 74 -7.45 -10.29 9.41
C GLY A 74 -6.05 -9.71 9.22
N LEU A 75 -5.06 -10.24 9.94
CA LEU A 75 -3.66 -9.82 9.85
C LEU A 75 -2.96 -10.58 8.71
N ASP A 76 -1.94 -9.96 8.11
CA ASP A 76 -1.23 -10.55 6.97
C ASP A 76 -0.17 -11.57 7.43
N SER A 77 0.35 -11.42 8.64
CA SER A 77 1.39 -12.30 9.16
C SER A 77 1.29 -12.55 10.67
N VAL A 78 1.91 -13.64 11.11
CA VAL A 78 2.10 -13.96 12.53
C VAL A 78 2.99 -12.92 13.21
N ASP A 79 3.90 -12.30 12.46
CA ASP A 79 4.81 -11.27 12.95
C ASP A 79 4.03 -10.01 13.37
N GLU A 80 3.09 -9.56 12.54
CA GLU A 80 2.20 -8.44 12.88
C GLU A 80 1.31 -8.73 14.09
N LEU A 81 0.87 -9.98 14.26
CA LEU A 81 0.17 -10.38 15.48
C LEU A 81 1.07 -10.26 16.71
N LEU A 82 2.34 -10.67 16.59
CA LEU A 82 3.30 -10.58 17.68
C LEU A 82 3.61 -9.13 18.03
N ASP A 83 3.79 -8.25 17.04
CA ASP A 83 4.02 -6.81 17.27
C ASP A 83 2.89 -6.21 18.13
N ILE A 84 1.64 -6.43 17.72
CA ILE A 84 0.47 -5.93 18.45
C ILE A 84 0.44 -6.49 19.87
N LEU A 85 0.68 -7.79 20.04
CA LEU A 85 0.66 -8.42 21.36
C LEU A 85 1.80 -7.89 22.24
N ILE A 86 2.99 -7.68 21.70
CA ILE A 86 4.13 -7.13 22.43
C ILE A 86 3.80 -5.69 22.86
N ASP A 87 3.31 -4.85 21.95
CA ASP A 87 2.93 -3.47 22.25
C ASP A 87 1.83 -3.39 23.32
N GLU A 88 0.82 -4.26 23.24
CA GLU A 88 -0.25 -4.37 24.25
C GLU A 88 0.32 -4.77 25.62
N HIS A 89 1.25 -5.72 25.68
CA HIS A 89 1.88 -6.12 26.94
C HIS A 89 2.80 -5.01 27.47
N GLU A 90 3.60 -4.39 26.60
CA GLU A 90 4.46 -3.26 26.95
C GLU A 90 3.64 -2.09 27.52
N ALA A 91 2.44 -1.83 27.01
CA ALA A 91 1.59 -0.77 27.56
C ALA A 91 1.28 -0.99 29.05
N VAL A 92 1.12 -2.24 29.49
CA VAL A 92 0.78 -2.63 30.87
C VAL A 92 1.98 -2.58 31.82
N LEU A 93 3.22 -2.68 31.30
CA LEU A 93 4.42 -2.67 32.14
C LEU A 93 4.63 -1.34 32.88
N THR A 94 5.19 -1.43 34.09
CA THR A 94 5.65 -0.28 34.87
C THR A 94 6.85 0.41 34.22
N THR A 95 7.19 1.62 34.67
CA THR A 95 8.33 2.38 34.13
C THR A 95 9.68 1.67 34.31
N ASP A 96 9.83 0.95 35.42
CA ASP A 96 11.05 0.24 35.77
C ASP A 96 11.19 -1.04 34.94
N GLU A 97 10.12 -1.83 34.81
CA GLU A 97 10.09 -3.02 33.94
C GLU A 97 10.34 -2.66 32.47
N LYS A 98 9.76 -1.54 31.99
CA LYS A 98 10.05 -1.00 30.66
C LYS A 98 11.53 -0.66 30.48
N ARG A 99 12.18 -0.12 31.51
CA ARG A 99 13.62 0.20 31.47
C ARG A 99 14.46 -1.06 31.44
N GLU A 100 14.09 -2.06 32.22
CA GLU A 100 14.75 -3.37 32.21
C GLU A 100 14.62 -4.06 30.86
N LEU A 101 13.41 -4.11 30.29
CA LEU A 101 13.13 -4.69 28.98
C LEU A 101 14.00 -4.05 27.88
N ARG A 102 14.04 -2.71 27.83
CA ARG A 102 14.90 -1.98 26.87
C ARG A 102 16.39 -2.34 27.04
N THR A 103 16.84 -2.49 28.27
CA THR A 103 18.24 -2.84 28.55
C THR A 103 18.56 -4.25 28.06
N MET A 104 17.64 -5.21 28.27
CA MET A 104 17.81 -6.59 27.79
C MET A 104 17.81 -6.68 26.27
N VAL A 105 16.91 -5.96 25.59
CA VAL A 105 16.87 -5.90 24.12
C VAL A 105 18.20 -5.40 23.55
N GLN A 106 18.75 -4.31 24.11
CA GLN A 106 20.06 -3.78 23.69
C GLN A 106 21.21 -4.79 23.86
N ILE A 107 21.18 -5.61 24.91
CA ILE A 107 22.17 -6.66 25.13
C ILE A 107 22.05 -7.74 24.05
N TYR A 108 20.82 -8.16 23.72
CA TYR A 108 20.58 -9.17 22.68
C TYR A 108 20.97 -8.67 21.28
N GLU A 109 20.71 -7.42 20.95
CA GLU A 109 21.15 -6.80 19.69
C GLU A 109 22.68 -6.79 19.57
N LYS A 110 23.38 -6.36 20.64
CA LYS A 110 24.85 -6.38 20.69
C LYS A 110 25.41 -7.80 20.53
N LYS A 111 24.76 -8.80 21.13
CA LYS A 111 25.16 -10.21 21.00
C LYS A 111 24.93 -10.75 19.60
N ARG A 112 23.88 -10.31 18.89
CA ARG A 112 23.58 -10.71 17.50
C ARG A 112 24.53 -10.04 16.49
N SER A 113 25.06 -8.86 16.83
CA SER A 113 25.98 -8.11 15.98
C SER A 113 27.46 -8.50 16.15
N ARG A 114 27.80 -9.26 17.19
CA ARG A 114 29.14 -9.84 17.39
C ARG A 114 29.25 -11.19 16.70
#